data_AF-C0E946-F1
#
_entry.id   AF-C0E946-F1
#
_cell.length_a   1.000
_cell.length_b   1.000
_cell.length_c   1.000
_cell.angle_alpha   90.00
_cell.angle_beta   90.00
_cell.angle_gamma   90.00
#
_symmetry.space_group_name_H-M   'P 1'
#
loop_
_entity.id
_entity.type
_entity.pdbx_description
1 polymer ?
#
loop_
_entity_poly.entity_id
_entity_poly.type
_entity_poly.pdbx_seq_one_letter_code
_entity_poly.pdbx_strand_id
1 'polypeptide(L)' 'WGRIALIGCPKLDSVDYTEKLTEILRQNSIRSITVVRMEVPCCGGIEHAARQAAEKCGKQIPLEIITLSINGQKLG' A
#
# COMPACT_ATOMS: atom_id res chain seq x y z
N TRP A 1 8.12 12.60 14.72
CA TRP A 1 8.40 11.60 13.66
C TRP A 1 7.61 10.36 13.99
N GLY A 2 6.69 9.96 13.12
CA GLY A 2 5.87 8.77 13.33
C GLY A 2 5.47 8.18 11.99
N ARG A 3 5.34 6.85 11.94
CA ARG A 3 4.66 6.18 10.83
C ARG A 3 3.20 6.02 11.22
N ILE A 4 2.29 6.34 10.29
CA ILE A 4 0.86 6.06 10.45
C ILE A 4 0.59 4.72 9.78
N ALA A 5 0.03 3.78 10.55
CA ALA A 5 -0.34 2.47 10.04
C ALA A 5 -1.77 2.51 9.49
N LEU A 6 -1.94 1.97 8.29
CA LEU A 6 -3.25 1.71 7.68
C LEU A 6 -3.34 0.20 7.41
N ILE A 7 -4.53 -0.37 7.61
CA ILE A 7 -4.78 -1.80 7.43
C ILE A 7 -5.98 -1.95 6.49
N GLY A 8 -5.86 -2.83 5.51
CA GLY A 8 -6.93 -3.18 4.58
C GLY A 8 -6.76 -4.61 4.06
N CYS A 9 -7.87 -5.28 3.79
CA CYS A 9 -7.90 -6.65 3.28
C CYS A 9 -8.62 -6.69 1.93
N PRO A 10 -7.90 -6.61 0.80
CA PRO A 10 -8.52 -6.66 -0.54
C PRO A 10 -9.36 -7.93 -0.82
N LYS A 11 -9.26 -8.97 0.03
CA LYS A 11 -10.13 -10.16 -0.04
C LYS A 11 -11.52 -9.92 0.57
N LEU A 12 -11.60 -9.15 1.66
CA LEU A 12 -12.82 -8.96 2.46
C LEU A 12 -13.47 -7.61 2.18
N ASP A 13 -12.66 -6.62 1.86
CA ASP A 13 -13.09 -5.29 1.51
C ASP A 13 -13.47 -5.28 0.03
N SER A 14 -14.77 -5.19 -0.25
CA SER A 14 -15.32 -5.11 -1.62
C SER A 14 -15.07 -3.75 -2.29
N VAL A 15 -13.95 -3.09 -1.97
CA VAL A 15 -13.61 -1.75 -2.43
C VAL A 15 -12.17 -1.69 -2.94
N ASP A 16 -11.97 -0.91 -4.01
CA ASP A 16 -10.64 -0.53 -4.45
C ASP A 16 -10.15 0.67 -3.62
N TYR A 17 -9.01 0.52 -2.95
CA TYR A 17 -8.43 1.58 -2.13
C TYR A 17 -7.75 2.69 -2.92
N THR A 18 -7.58 2.54 -4.24
CA THR A 18 -6.79 3.44 -5.09
C THR A 18 -7.20 4.90 -4.91
N GLU A 19 -8.49 5.22 -5.02
CA GLU A 19 -8.96 6.61 -4.91
C GLU A 19 -8.70 7.19 -3.52
N LYS A 20 -9.03 6.44 -2.47
CA LYS A 20 -8.87 6.90 -1.09
C LYS A 20 -7.39 7.11 -0.74
N LEU A 21 -6.52 6.19 -1.15
CA LEU A 21 -5.08 6.33 -0.98
C LEU A 21 -4.55 7.51 -1.81
N THR A 22 -5.01 7.69 -3.04
CA THR A 22 -4.61 8.83 -3.89
C THR A 22 -4.88 10.14 -3.18
N GLU A 23 -6.07 10.29 -2.60
CA GLU A 23 -6.46 11.52 -1.91
C GLU A 23 -5.65 11.74 -0.62
N ILE A 24 -5.40 10.69 0.16
CA ILE A 24 -4.52 10.76 1.34
C ILE A 24 -3.13 11.26 0.92
N LEU A 25 -2.53 10.69 -0.13
CA LEU A 25 -1.20 11.10 -0.61
C LEU A 25 -1.20 12.51 -1.18
N ARG A 26 -2.26 12.91 -1.91
CA ARG A 26 -2.41 14.24 -2.49
C ARG A 26 -2.54 15.33 -1.43
N GLN A 27 -3.32 15.09 -0.38
CA GLN A 27 -3.58 16.08 0.67
C GLN A 27 -2.42 16.21 1.68
N ASN A 28 -1.50 15.25 1.74
CA ASN A 28 -0.47 15.20 2.78
C ASN A 28 0.96 15.20 2.23
N SER A 29 1.90 15.76 2.99
CA SER A 29 3.33 15.71 2.67
C SER A 29 3.97 14.43 3.21
N ILE A 30 3.80 13.32 2.48
CA ILE A 30 4.29 11.99 2.86
C ILE A 30 5.74 11.80 2.37
N ARG A 31 6.64 11.40 3.27
CA ARG A 31 8.06 11.18 2.95
C ARG A 31 8.33 9.86 2.22
N SER A 32 7.57 8.81 2.55
CA SER A 32 7.74 7.46 2.00
C SER A 32 6.52 6.62 2.33
N ILE A 33 6.24 5.61 1.49
CA ILE A 33 5.21 4.61 1.70
C ILE A 33 5.88 3.24 1.78
N THR A 34 5.50 2.44 2.77
CA THR A 34 5.88 1.02 2.83
C THR A 34 4.59 0.20 2.84
N VAL A 35 4.44 -0.68 1.86
CA VAL A 35 3.33 -1.63 1.79
C VAL A 35 3.83 -2.98 2.26
N VAL A 36 3.18 -3.53 3.28
CA VAL A 36 3.40 -4.91 3.71
C VAL A 36 2.23 -5.74 3.21
N ARG A 37 2.53 -6.82 2.48
CA ARG A 37 1.53 -7.76 1.98
C ARG A 37 1.96 -9.21 2.19
N MET A 38 1.01 -10.12 2.24
CA MET A 38 1.29 -11.55 2.17
C MET A 38 1.58 -11.98 0.73
N GLU A 39 2.31 -13.08 0.56
CA GLU A 39 2.65 -13.69 -0.75
C GLU A 39 1.42 -14.19 -1.50
N VAL A 40 0.33 -14.48 -0.80
CA VAL A 40 -0.91 -14.96 -1.39
C VAL A 40 -1.51 -13.95 -2.38
N PRO A 41 -2.15 -14.42 -3.47
CA PRO A 41 -2.56 -13.55 -4.58
C PRO A 41 -3.61 -12.51 -4.17
N CYS A 42 -4.49 -12.83 -3.21
CA CYS A 42 -5.51 -11.89 -2.77
C CYS A 42 -4.92 -10.61 -2.17
N CYS A 43 -3.74 -10.66 -1.55
CA CYS A 43 -3.08 -9.48 -0.99
C CYS A 43 -2.41 -8.59 -2.05
N GLY A 44 -2.34 -9.01 -3.32
CA GLY A 44 -1.78 -8.18 -4.40
C GLY A 44 -2.57 -6.89 -4.67
N GLY A 45 -3.86 -6.88 -4.32
CA GLY A 45 -4.73 -5.70 -4.51
C GLY A 45 -4.24 -4.45 -3.76
N ILE A 46 -3.64 -4.60 -2.58
CA ILE A 46 -3.15 -3.44 -1.81
C ILE A 46 -1.89 -2.83 -2.42
N GLU A 47 -0.99 -3.66 -2.95
CA GLU A 47 0.19 -3.18 -3.69
C GLU A 47 -0.25 -2.43 -4.95
N HIS A 48 -1.18 -3.01 -5.70
CA HIS A 48 -1.71 -2.39 -6.91
C HIS A 48 -2.33 -1.02 -6.61
N ALA A 49 -3.18 -0.93 -5.59
CA ALA A 49 -3.82 0.31 -5.19
C ALA A 49 -2.79 1.37 -4.73
N ALA A 50 -1.77 0.96 -3.97
CA ALA A 50 -0.72 1.87 -3.51
C ALA A 50 0.16 2.41 -4.65
N ARG A 51 0.51 1.56 -5.63
CA ARG A 51 1.27 1.98 -6.83
C ARG A 51 0.48 3.00 -7.65
N GLN A 52 -0.77 2.67 -7.97
CA GLN A 52 -1.64 3.58 -8.70
C GLN A 52 -1.86 4.90 -7.94
N ALA A 53 -2.03 4.85 -6.63
CA ALA A 53 -2.19 6.03 -5.81
C ALA A 53 -0.96 6.94 -5.83
N ALA A 54 0.24 6.35 -5.73
CA ALA A 54 1.50 7.08 -5.81
C ALA A 54 1.64 7.76 -7.19
N GLU A 55 1.30 7.07 -8.28
CA GLU A 55 1.32 7.64 -9.64
C GLU A 55 0.28 8.77 -9.82
N LYS A 56 -0.95 8.58 -9.33
CA LYS A 56 -2.09 9.50 -9.52
C LYS A 56 -2.10 10.70 -8.55
N CYS A 57 -1.36 10.64 -7.45
CA CYS A 57 -1.36 11.72 -6.46
C CYS A 57 -0.58 12.97 -6.91
N GLY A 58 0.18 12.87 -8.01
CA GLY A 58 0.95 13.97 -8.57
C GLY A 58 2.23 14.32 -7.79
N LYS A 59 2.69 13.43 -6.90
CA LYS A 59 3.90 13.61 -6.09
C LYS A 59 4.87 12.45 -6.30
N GLN A 60 6.16 12.75 -6.28
CA GLN A 60 7.19 11.72 -6.27
C GLN A 60 7.41 11.25 -4.83
N ILE A 61 6.86 10.09 -4.48
CA ILE A 61 6.97 9.49 -3.15
C ILE A 61 7.62 8.11 -3.28
N PRO A 62 8.75 7.85 -2.59
CA PRO A 62 9.34 6.52 -2.55
C PRO A 62 8.34 5.48 -2.02
N LEU A 63 8.18 4.39 -2.75
CA LEU A 63 7.29 3.27 -2.42
C LEU A 63 8.12 1.99 -2.31
N GLU A 64 8.08 1.38 -1.13
CA GLU A 64 8.70 0.07 -0.85
C GLU A 64 7.60 -0.98 -0.68
N ILE A 65 7.77 -2.15 -1.29
CA ILE A 65 6.89 -3.30 -1.10
C ILE A 65 7.66 -4.37 -0.32
N ILE A 66 7.07 -4.82 0.78
CA ILE A 66 7.57 -5.92 1.59
C ILE A 66 6.57 -7.06 1.49
N THR A 67 7.01 -8.18 0.94
CA THR A 67 6.19 -9.39 0.86
C THR A 67 6.55 -10.32 2.02
N LEU A 68 5.55 -10.86 2.69
CA LEU A 68 5.69 -11.85 3.75
C LEU A 68 5.15 -13.21 3.28
N SER A 69 5.90 -14.29 3.52
CA SER A 69 5.40 -15.64 3.29
C SER A 69 4.33 -16.02 4.30
N ILE A 70 3.54 -17.06 4.00
CA ILE A 70 2.56 -17.63 4.93
C ILE A 70 3.22 -18.18 6.22
N ASN A 71 4.53 -18.44 6.17
CA ASN A 71 5.33 -18.88 7.31
C ASN A 71 5.93 -17.71 8.12
N GLY A 72 5.57 -16.46 7.79
CA GLY A 72 6.03 -15.27 8.50
C GLY A 72 7.45 -14.82 8.16
N GLN A 73 8.01 -15.29 7.03
CA GLN A 73 9.34 -14.88 6.59
C GLN A 73 9.21 -13.71 5.60
N LYS A 74 10.10 -12.71 5.72
CA LYS A 74 10.22 -11.67 4.70
C LYS A 74 10.77 -12.28 3.41
N LEU A 75 10.02 -12.10 2.32
CA LEU A 75 10.44 -12.44 0.96
C LEU A 75 11.15 -11.22 0.37
N GLY A 76 12.34 -11.46 -0.20
CA GLY A 76 13.20 -10.45 -0.81
C GLY A 76 12.83 -10.19 -2.26
#